data_AF-A0A2I0XGL1-F1
#
_entry.id   AF-A0A2I0XGL1-F1
#
_cell.length_a   1.000
_cell.length_b   1.000
_cell.length_c   1.000
_cell.angle_alpha   90.00
_cell.angle_beta   90.00
_cell.angle_gamma   90.00
#
_symmetry.space_group_name_H-M   'P 1'
#
loop_
_entity.id
_entity.type
_entity.pdbx_description
1 polymer ?
#
loop_
_entity_poly.entity_id
_entity_poly.type
_entity_poly.pdbx_seq_one_letter_code
_entity_poly.pdbx_strand_id
1 'polypeptide(L)' 'MLSIKTEYNIPRECFNDVIGLMKETNPAGNLIPSDLYRTKKLVSKLGLTAKKIDCCINGCMLYYKDVAVEVI' A
#
# COMPACT_ATOMS: atom_id res chain seq x y z
N MET A 1 7.21 -1.48 1.20
CA MET A 1 6.71 -0.09 1.39
C MET A 1 5.23 -0.01 1.77
N LEU A 2 4.31 -0.66 1.05
CA LEU A 2 2.88 -0.63 1.40
C LEU A 2 2.57 -1.29 2.76
N SER A 3 3.33 -2.31 3.16
CA SER A 3 3.19 -2.93 4.50
C SER A 3 3.52 -1.94 5.61
N ILE A 4 4.68 -1.26 5.53
CA ILE A 4 5.09 -0.20 6.48
C ILE A 4 4.03 0.90 6.56
N LYS A 5 3.52 1.37 5.42
CA LYS A 5 2.42 2.35 5.40
C LYS A 5 1.23 1.88 6.23
N THR A 6 0.86 0.60 6.09
CA THR A 6 -0.33 0.03 6.71
C THR A 6 -0.10 -0.21 8.21
N GLU A 7 1.04 -0.79 8.59
CA GLU A 7 1.37 -1.07 9.99
C GLU A 7 1.45 0.19 10.85
N TYR A 8 2.02 1.26 10.32
CA TYR A 8 2.15 2.52 11.04
C TYR A 8 1.04 3.53 10.72
N ASN A 9 0.00 3.10 9.97
CA ASN A 9 -1.10 3.94 9.52
C ASN A 9 -0.63 5.29 8.92
N ILE A 10 0.46 5.25 8.15
CA ILE A 10 1.10 6.45 7.60
C ILE A 10 0.09 7.18 6.70
N PRO A 11 -0.16 8.48 6.89
CA PRO A 11 -1.04 9.25 6.02
C PRO A 11 -0.62 9.21 4.54
N ARG A 12 -1.55 9.50 3.63
CA ARG A 12 -1.24 9.53 2.19
C ARG A 12 -0.11 10.51 1.88
N GLU A 13 -0.22 11.74 2.36
CA GLU A 13 0.74 12.80 2.05
C GLU A 13 2.13 12.47 2.58
N CYS A 14 2.24 12.08 3.85
CA CYS A 14 3.51 11.62 4.42
C CYS A 14 4.14 10.46 3.62
N PHE A 15 3.34 9.49 3.15
CA PHE A 15 3.86 8.42 2.30
C PHE A 15 4.37 8.94 0.95
N ASN A 16 3.67 9.89 0.35
CA ASN A 16 4.09 10.50 -0.91
C ASN A 16 5.40 11.27 -0.74
N ASP A 17 5.56 12.04 0.35
CA ASP A 17 6.78 12.79 0.65
C ASP A 17 7.98 11.84 0.83
N VAL A 18 7.81 10.74 1.58
CA VAL A 18 8.86 9.74 1.80
C VAL A 18 9.25 9.05 0.49
N ILE A 19 8.29 8.66 -0.34
CA ILE A 19 8.54 8.07 -1.67
C ILE A 19 9.25 9.07 -2.58
N GLY A 20 8.84 10.33 -2.56
CA GLY A 20 9.45 11.41 -3.32
C GLY A 20 10.92 11.58 -2.96
N LEU A 21 11.23 11.65 -1.66
CA LEU A 21 12.60 11.70 -1.17
C LEU A 21 13.42 10.48 -1.59
N MET A 22 12.87 9.26 -1.48
CA MET A 22 13.56 8.05 -1.96
C MET A 22 13.88 8.17 -3.46
N LYS A 23 12.92 8.62 -4.26
CA LYS A 23 13.13 8.80 -5.70
C LYS A 23 14.23 9.82 -6.03
N GLU A 24 14.29 10.93 -5.28
CA GLU A 24 15.27 12.00 -5.47
C GLU A 24 16.69 11.62 -5.01
N THR A 25 16.80 10.85 -3.92
CA THR A 25 18.09 10.40 -3.37
C THR A 25 18.72 9.26 -4.17
N ASN A 26 17.94 8.55 -4.97
CA ASN A 26 18.42 7.50 -5.84
C ASN A 26 18.92 8.04 -7.19
N PRO A 27 19.81 7.30 -7.90
CA PRO A 27 20.30 7.71 -9.22
C PRO A 27 19.19 8.02 -10.23
N ALA A 28 19.49 8.92 -11.17
CA ALA A 28 18.57 9.26 -12.25
C ALA A 28 18.16 8.01 -13.06
N GLY A 29 16.88 7.94 -13.45
CA GLY A 29 16.32 6.80 -14.17
C GLY A 29 15.85 5.63 -13.30
N ASN A 30 15.86 5.78 -11.97
CA ASN A 30 15.32 4.76 -11.08
C ASN A 30 13.81 4.52 -11.29
N LEU A 31 13.37 3.30 -10.96
CA LEU A 31 11.98 2.84 -11.14
C LEU A 31 11.11 3.06 -9.89
N ILE A 32 11.56 3.89 -8.94
CA ILE A 32 10.79 4.16 -7.73
C ILE A 32 9.51 4.93 -8.14
N PRO A 33 8.32 4.47 -7.70
CA PRO A 33 7.06 5.19 -7.93
C PRO A 33 7.14 6.61 -7.37
N SER A 34 6.26 7.51 -7.79
CA SER A 34 6.25 8.90 -7.27
C SER A 34 5.19 9.14 -6.20
N ASP A 35 4.29 8.19 -5.97
CA ASP A 35 3.16 8.36 -5.06
C ASP A 35 2.51 7.02 -4.69
N LEU A 36 1.60 7.06 -3.72
CA LEU A 36 0.84 5.92 -3.25
C LEU A 36 0.04 5.22 -4.36
N TYR A 37 -0.57 5.98 -5.28
CA TYR A 37 -1.41 5.41 -6.33
C TYR A 37 -0.56 4.58 -7.30
N ARG A 38 0.55 5.15 -7.80
CA ARG A 38 1.48 4.45 -8.68
C ARG A 38 2.13 3.26 -7.99
N THR A 39 2.45 3.38 -6.70
CA THR A 39 2.93 2.25 -5.89
C THR A 39 1.90 1.12 -5.85
N LYS A 40 0.64 1.41 -5.53
CA LYS A 40 -0.44 0.41 -5.52
C LYS A 40 -0.66 -0.22 -6.89
N LYS A 41 -0.64 0.58 -7.96
CA LYS A 41 -0.80 0.11 -9.34
C LYS A 41 0.35 -0.79 -9.79
N LEU A 42 1.58 -0.50 -9.35
CA LEU A 42 2.72 -1.35 -9.63
C LEU A 42 2.57 -2.70 -8.92
N VAL A 43 2.24 -2.67 -7.63
CA VAL A 43 2.08 -3.88 -6.82
C VAL A 43 0.91 -4.74 -7.31
N SER A 44 -0.21 -4.14 -7.75
CA SER A 44 -1.32 -4.90 -8.34
C SER A 44 -0.96 -5.62 -9.64
N LYS A 45 -0.03 -5.07 -10.45
CA LYS A 45 0.47 -5.75 -11.66
C LYS A 45 1.32 -6.98 -11.33
N LEU A 46 1.84 -7.08 -10.11
CA LEU A 46 2.60 -8.23 -9.63
C LEU A 46 1.71 -9.32 -9.01
N GLY A 47 0.38 -9.21 -9.12
CA GLY A 47 -0.57 -10.13 -8.48
C GLY A 47 -0.76 -9.90 -6.98
N LEU A 48 -0.04 -8.94 -6.39
CA LEU A 48 -0.13 -8.59 -4.98
C LEU A 48 -1.32 -7.63 -4.77
N THR A 49 -2.54 -8.15 -4.77
CA THR A 49 -3.74 -7.34 -4.51
C THR A 49 -3.88 -7.06 -3.02
N ALA A 50 -4.05 -5.78 -2.66
CA ALA A 50 -4.34 -5.37 -1.29
C ALA A 50 -5.83 -4.99 -1.14
N LYS A 51 -6.53 -5.62 -0.21
CA LYS A 51 -7.92 -5.28 0.15
C LYS A 51 -7.92 -4.52 1.48
N LYS A 52 -8.49 -3.31 1.49
CA LYS A 52 -8.75 -2.59 2.74
C LYS A 52 -10.03 -3.17 3.33
N ILE A 53 -9.96 -3.63 4.59
CA ILE A 53 -11.12 -4.05 5.36
C ILE A 53 -11.38 -2.96 6.38
N ASP A 54 -12.56 -2.34 6.31
CA ASP A 54 -12.94 -1.35 7.30
C ASP A 54 -13.24 -2.03 8.63
N CYS A 55 -12.81 -1.35 9.70
CA CYS A 55 -12.82 -1.86 11.05
C CYS A 55 -13.52 -0.84 11.95
N CYS A 56 -14.40 -1.31 12.84
CA CYS A 56 -15.05 -0.41 13.81
C CYS A 56 -14.07 -0.02 14.94
N ILE A 57 -14.48 0.91 15.80
CA ILE A 57 -13.67 1.38 16.93
C ILE A 57 -13.27 0.26 17.91
N ASN A 58 -14.05 -0.84 17.95
CA ASN A 58 -13.78 -2.01 18.79
C ASN A 58 -12.90 -3.07 18.09
N GLY A 59 -12.37 -2.78 16.89
CA GLY A 59 -11.52 -3.74 16.18
C GLY A 59 -12.29 -4.80 15.38
N CYS A 60 -13.62 -4.73 15.28
CA CYS A 60 -14.40 -5.70 14.51
C CYS A 60 -14.29 -5.43 13.01
N MET A 61 -13.89 -6.45 12.25
CA MET A 61 -13.81 -6.43 10.79
C MET A 61 -14.94 -7.25 10.18
N LEU A 62 -15.58 -6.74 9.12
CA LEU A 62 -16.59 -7.49 8.38
C LEU A 62 -15.92 -8.52 7.47
N TYR A 63 -16.07 -9.79 7.82
CA TYR A 63 -15.61 -10.92 7.01
C TYR A 63 -16.77 -11.49 6.20
N TYR A 64 -16.70 -11.35 4.87
CA TYR A 64 -17.66 -11.96 3.95
C TYR A 64 -17.07 -13.29 3.45
N LYS A 65 -17.72 -14.41 3.81
CA LYS A 65 -17.23 -15.78 3.54
C LYS A 65 -17.02 -16.09 2.04
N ASP A 66 -17.70 -15.39 1.14
CA ASP A 66 -17.58 -15.57 -0.31
C ASP A 66 -16.31 -14.92 -0.89
N VAL A 67 -15.57 -14.16 -0.08
CA VAL A 67 -14.25 -13.60 -0.45
C VAL A 67 -13.14 -14.40 0.25
N ALA A 68 -13.25 -15.72 0.20
CA ALA A 68 -12.08 -16.58 0.35
C ALA A 68 -11.23 -16.43 -0.92
N VAL A 69 -10.40 -15.38 -0.97
CA VAL A 69 -9.21 -15.44 -1.81
C VAL A 69 -8.32 -16.46 -1.11
N GLU A 70 -8.11 -17.62 -1.73
CA GLU A 70 -7.09 -18.55 -1.30
C GLU A 70 -5.79 -17.76 -1.14
N VAL A 71 -5.34 -17.64 0.11
CA VAL A 71 -4.03 -17.12 0.44
C VAL A 71 -3.06 -18.26 0.12
N ILE A 72 -2.42 -18.19 -1.04
CA ILE A 72 -1.13 -18.86 -1.29
C ILE A 72 -0.02 -17.90 -0.87
#